data_AF-A0A349NGB2-F1
#
_entry.id   AF-A0A349NGB2-F1
#
_cell.length_a   1.000
_cell.length_b   1.000
_cell.length_c   1.000
_cell.angle_alpha   90.00
_cell.angle_beta   90.00
_cell.angle_gamma   90.00
#
_symmetry.space_group_name_H-M   'P 1'
#
loop_
_entity.id
_entity.type
_entity.pdbx_description
1 polymer ?
#
loop_
_entity_poly.entity_id
_entity_poly.type
_entity_poly.pdbx_seq_one_letter_code
_entity_poly.pdbx_strand_id
1 'polypeptide(L)'
;MANLRFTAVADAFKKRPVDVRVPIERPSEYFGKYVFNRQKMYKYLPSDVYNKLIDVMDNGATLDRSIANAVADGIKQWAMENGVTHYTHWFQPLTEGTAEKHDAFVEHDGKGGMIEEFAGKLLVQQEPDASSFPSGGIRNTFEARGYSAWDPTSPVFIMDDTLCIPTIFVSYTGEALDYKAPLLRALRSVNAVATDVCHYFNPEVKSVHANLGWEQEYFLVDSELYSARPDLVLTGRTLMGHDSAKNQQMDDHYFGTIPERVQAFMKDLEIQALELGIPCKTRHNEVAPGQFELAPIFEECNLAVDHNMLLMSLMKKIARKHGFRVLLHEKPFDGINGSGKHNNWSLSTDNGILLYKSGKTPEDNLRFVVFIVETLMGVYKHNGLL
;
A
#
# COMPACT_ATOMS: atom_id res chain seq x y z
N MET A 1 6.47 -6.41 39.08
CA MET A 1 6.48 -5.52 37.90
C MET A 1 7.60 -4.48 37.90
N ALA A 2 8.04 -3.93 39.05
CA ALA A 2 9.12 -2.93 39.09
C ALA A 2 10.43 -3.36 38.38
N ASN A 3 10.78 -4.65 38.42
CA ASN A 3 12.01 -5.16 37.80
C ASN A 3 11.96 -5.29 36.27
N LEU A 4 10.79 -5.51 35.65
CA LEU A 4 10.71 -5.77 34.21
C LEU A 4 11.17 -4.56 33.38
N ARG A 5 10.79 -3.35 33.81
CA ARG A 5 11.18 -2.10 33.15
C ARG A 5 12.70 -1.89 33.18
N PHE A 6 13.34 -2.09 34.33
CA PHE A 6 14.79 -1.88 34.45
C PHE A 6 15.57 -2.93 33.64
N THR A 7 15.09 -4.18 33.60
CA THR A 7 15.64 -5.21 32.72
C THR A 7 15.49 -4.81 31.25
N ALA A 8 14.29 -4.38 30.82
CA ALA A 8 14.05 -3.94 29.45
C ALA A 8 14.95 -2.77 29.03
N VAL A 9 15.19 -1.81 29.94
CA VAL A 9 16.13 -0.70 29.71
C VAL A 9 17.57 -1.23 29.56
N ALA A 10 18.02 -2.07 30.50
CA ALA A 10 19.37 -2.62 30.46
C ALA A 10 19.63 -3.45 29.20
N ASP A 11 18.63 -4.18 28.72
CA ASP A 11 18.73 -4.98 27.50
C ASP A 11 18.66 -4.12 26.24
N ALA A 12 17.81 -3.08 26.21
CA ALA A 12 17.78 -2.11 25.12
C ALA A 12 19.14 -1.42 24.91
N PHE A 13 19.85 -1.09 26.00
CA PHE A 13 21.20 -0.49 25.94
C PHE A 13 22.28 -1.41 25.34
N LYS A 14 22.11 -2.73 25.43
CA LYS A 14 23.07 -3.70 24.88
C LYS A 14 22.84 -3.99 23.39
N LYS A 15 21.66 -3.68 22.86
CA LYS A 15 21.29 -4.00 21.48
C LYS A 15 22.17 -3.23 20.49
N ARG A 16 22.63 -3.94 19.46
CA ARG A 16 23.40 -3.40 18.34
C ARG A 16 22.53 -3.36 17.08
N PRO A 17 22.91 -2.55 16.07
CA PRO A 17 22.25 -2.59 14.77
C PRO A 17 22.30 -3.99 14.17
N VAL A 18 21.19 -4.45 13.59
CA VAL A 18 21.16 -5.71 12.85
C VAL A 18 21.94 -5.52 11.55
N ASP A 19 22.74 -6.52 11.18
CA ASP A 19 23.45 -6.49 9.91
C ASP A 19 22.46 -6.63 8.74
N VAL A 20 22.52 -5.69 7.80
CA VAL A 20 21.64 -5.64 6.64
C VAL A 20 22.46 -5.95 5.41
N ARG A 21 22.10 -7.03 4.72
CA ARG A 21 22.71 -7.38 3.44
C ARG A 21 22.26 -6.38 2.38
N VAL A 22 23.09 -5.38 2.12
CA VAL A 22 22.86 -4.42 1.04
C VAL A 22 23.18 -5.10 -0.30
N PRO A 23 22.27 -5.05 -1.30
CA PRO A 23 22.57 -5.51 -2.66
C PRO A 23 23.83 -4.85 -3.21
N ILE A 24 24.61 -5.61 -3.99
CA ILE A 24 25.81 -5.07 -4.66
C ILE A 24 25.36 -4.22 -5.85
N GLU A 25 24.26 -4.63 -6.47
CA GLU A 25 23.60 -4.01 -7.61
C GLU A 25 23.00 -2.65 -7.24
N ARG A 26 22.82 -1.78 -8.24
CA ARG A 26 22.15 -0.49 -8.03
C ARG A 26 20.65 -0.67 -7.79
N PRO A 27 19.98 0.26 -7.07
CA PRO A 27 18.53 0.26 -6.89
C PRO A 27 17.71 0.00 -8.15
N SER A 28 18.13 0.56 -9.29
CA SER A 28 17.46 0.36 -10.58
C SER A 28 17.44 -1.08 -11.07
N GLU A 29 18.36 -1.94 -10.62
CA GLU A 29 18.47 -3.33 -11.07
C GLU A 29 17.56 -4.28 -10.28
N TYR A 30 17.29 -3.97 -9.01
CA TYR A 30 16.40 -4.77 -8.17
C TYR A 30 15.03 -4.12 -7.94
N PHE A 31 14.79 -2.91 -8.47
CA PHE A 31 13.50 -2.24 -8.38
C PHE A 31 12.38 -3.07 -9.03
N GLY A 32 11.32 -3.35 -8.28
CA GLY A 32 10.20 -4.17 -8.72
C GLY A 32 10.60 -5.61 -9.08
N LYS A 33 11.69 -6.13 -8.49
CA LYS A 33 12.14 -7.51 -8.68
C LYS A 33 11.01 -8.52 -8.41
N TYR A 34 10.27 -8.32 -7.33
CA TYR A 34 9.18 -9.20 -6.90
C TYR A 34 7.79 -8.72 -7.37
N VAL A 35 7.73 -7.96 -8.46
CA VAL A 35 6.46 -7.46 -9.03
C VAL A 35 6.30 -7.95 -10.45
N PHE A 36 5.14 -8.54 -10.79
CA PHE A 36 4.81 -8.97 -12.15
C PHE A 36 4.41 -7.78 -13.03
N ASN A 37 5.37 -6.89 -13.27
CA ASN A 37 5.20 -5.66 -14.04
C ASN A 37 5.03 -5.92 -15.55
N ARG A 38 4.76 -4.88 -16.34
CA ARG A 38 4.58 -5.00 -17.81
C ARG A 38 5.72 -5.70 -18.53
N GLN A 39 6.96 -5.51 -18.10
CA GLN A 39 8.12 -6.21 -18.71
C GLN A 39 8.06 -7.71 -18.46
N LYS A 40 7.67 -8.12 -17.24
CA LYS A 40 7.47 -9.54 -16.91
C LYS A 40 6.24 -10.09 -17.61
N MET A 41 5.12 -9.36 -17.64
CA MET A 41 3.94 -9.73 -18.42
C MET A 41 4.32 -10.00 -19.88
N TYR A 42 5.11 -9.13 -20.52
CA TYR A 42 5.57 -9.35 -21.90
C TYR A 42 6.46 -10.58 -22.07
N LYS A 43 7.27 -10.91 -21.06
CA LYS A 43 8.15 -12.10 -21.06
C LYS A 43 7.37 -13.40 -20.88
N TYR A 44 6.36 -13.42 -20.01
CA TYR A 44 5.68 -14.64 -19.57
C TYR A 44 4.32 -14.88 -20.25
N LEU A 45 3.75 -13.89 -20.92
CA LEU A 45 2.44 -14.01 -21.58
C LEU A 45 2.58 -14.10 -23.11
N PRO A 46 1.73 -14.89 -23.79
CA PRO A 46 1.57 -14.80 -25.23
C PRO A 46 1.24 -13.37 -25.68
N SER A 47 1.70 -12.96 -26.87
CA SER A 47 1.59 -11.56 -27.31
C SER A 47 0.14 -11.06 -27.44
N ASP A 48 -0.78 -11.93 -27.85
CA ASP A 48 -2.22 -11.62 -27.94
C ASP A 48 -2.86 -11.46 -26.56
N VAL A 49 -2.48 -12.31 -25.60
CA VAL A 49 -2.92 -12.24 -24.19
C VAL A 49 -2.35 -10.98 -23.52
N TYR A 50 -1.07 -10.68 -23.72
CA TYR A 50 -0.43 -9.47 -23.23
C TYR A 50 -1.16 -8.22 -23.72
N ASN A 51 -1.40 -8.10 -25.03
CA ASN A 51 -2.08 -6.92 -25.60
C ASN A 51 -3.49 -6.74 -25.03
N LYS A 52 -4.25 -7.83 -24.85
CA LYS A 52 -5.57 -7.77 -24.21
C LYS A 52 -5.49 -7.39 -22.74
N LEU A 53 -4.51 -7.89 -22.00
CA LEU A 53 -4.32 -7.51 -20.59
C LEU A 53 -3.95 -6.03 -20.45
N ILE A 54 -3.11 -5.50 -21.36
CA ILE A 54 -2.80 -4.07 -21.40
C ILE A 54 -4.06 -3.24 -21.70
N ASP A 55 -4.93 -3.69 -22.61
CA ASP A 55 -6.20 -3.03 -22.89
C ASP A 55 -7.15 -3.03 -21.66
N VAL A 56 -7.16 -4.11 -20.88
CA VAL A 56 -7.88 -4.18 -19.59
C VAL A 56 -7.33 -3.14 -18.60
N MET A 57 -6.01 -3.00 -18.50
CA MET A 57 -5.35 -2.07 -17.56
C MET A 57 -5.52 -0.60 -17.98
N ASP A 58 -5.32 -0.30 -19.26
CA ASP A 58 -5.23 1.08 -19.76
C ASP A 58 -6.60 1.64 -20.17
N ASN A 59 -7.50 0.80 -20.69
CA ASN A 59 -8.80 1.23 -21.23
C ASN A 59 -10.00 0.67 -20.45
N GLY A 60 -9.77 -0.13 -19.40
CA GLY A 60 -10.85 -0.69 -18.58
C GLY A 60 -11.69 -1.75 -19.30
N ALA A 61 -11.11 -2.44 -20.30
CA ALA A 61 -11.75 -3.59 -20.92
C ALA A 61 -12.03 -4.71 -19.89
N THR A 62 -12.97 -5.60 -20.20
CA THR A 62 -13.28 -6.72 -19.29
C THR A 62 -12.24 -7.83 -19.42
N LEU A 63 -11.75 -8.33 -18.27
CA LEU A 63 -10.89 -9.52 -18.24
C LEU A 63 -11.72 -10.76 -18.61
N ASP A 64 -11.62 -11.19 -19.87
CA ASP A 64 -12.33 -12.36 -20.37
C ASP A 64 -11.74 -13.66 -19.78
N ARG A 65 -12.62 -14.61 -19.46
CA ARG A 65 -12.26 -15.98 -19.07
C ARG A 65 -11.40 -16.66 -20.13
N SER A 66 -11.54 -16.28 -21.40
CA SER A 66 -10.74 -16.81 -22.51
C SER A 66 -9.23 -16.54 -22.36
N ILE A 67 -8.84 -15.42 -21.72
CA ILE A 67 -7.43 -15.07 -21.47
C ILE A 67 -7.01 -15.33 -20.02
N ALA A 68 -7.95 -15.44 -19.08
CA ALA A 68 -7.65 -15.58 -17.66
C ALA A 68 -6.76 -16.79 -17.33
N ASN A 69 -6.96 -17.94 -17.99
CA ASN A 69 -6.12 -19.13 -17.77
C ASN A 69 -4.68 -18.89 -18.26
N ALA A 70 -4.50 -18.31 -19.45
CA ALA A 70 -3.17 -18.00 -19.97
C ALA A 70 -2.44 -16.96 -19.10
N VAL A 71 -3.18 -15.98 -18.55
CA VAL A 71 -2.62 -15.03 -17.58
C VAL A 71 -2.20 -15.73 -16.30
N ALA A 72 -3.05 -16.60 -15.75
CA ALA A 72 -2.73 -17.37 -14.55
C ALA A 72 -1.51 -18.28 -14.75
N ASP A 73 -1.41 -18.97 -15.88
CA ASP A 73 -0.26 -19.81 -16.21
C ASP A 73 1.03 -19.00 -16.27
N GLY A 74 1.02 -17.82 -16.92
CA GLY A 74 2.19 -16.94 -16.98
C GLY A 74 2.60 -16.38 -15.62
N ILE A 75 1.62 -15.97 -14.79
CA ILE A 75 1.87 -15.53 -13.40
C ILE A 75 2.46 -16.68 -12.58
N LYS A 76 1.88 -17.88 -12.67
CA LYS A 76 2.34 -19.07 -11.95
C LYS A 76 3.77 -19.42 -12.36
N GLN A 77 4.08 -19.45 -13.66
CA GLN A 77 5.43 -19.74 -14.13
C GLN A 77 6.44 -18.76 -13.52
N TRP A 78 6.14 -17.46 -13.57
CA TRP A 78 7.00 -16.45 -12.94
C TRP A 78 7.12 -16.64 -11.42
N ALA A 79 6.03 -16.93 -10.73
CA ALA A 79 6.02 -17.16 -9.29
C ALA A 79 6.86 -18.38 -8.89
N MET A 80 6.73 -19.49 -9.62
CA MET A 80 7.51 -20.71 -9.40
C MET A 80 9.01 -20.50 -9.63
N GLU A 81 9.38 -19.73 -10.66
CA GLU A 81 10.79 -19.34 -10.90
C GLU A 81 11.37 -18.53 -9.73
N ASN A 82 10.53 -17.89 -8.92
CA ASN A 82 10.92 -17.17 -7.70
C ASN A 82 10.74 -18.01 -6.42
N GLY A 83 10.44 -19.31 -6.53
CA GLY A 83 10.32 -20.22 -5.40
C GLY A 83 9.03 -20.08 -4.58
N VAL A 84 8.01 -19.42 -5.14
CA VAL A 84 6.70 -19.26 -4.50
C VAL A 84 5.97 -20.60 -4.44
N THR A 85 5.33 -20.87 -3.31
CA THR A 85 4.57 -22.11 -3.06
C THR A 85 3.08 -21.86 -2.81
N HIS A 86 2.73 -20.64 -2.40
CA HIS A 86 1.36 -20.24 -2.06
C HIS A 86 0.92 -19.03 -2.88
N TYR A 87 -0.39 -18.83 -2.97
CA TYR A 87 -0.98 -17.59 -3.45
C TYR A 87 -2.02 -17.08 -2.44
N THR A 88 -2.30 -15.79 -2.52
CA THR A 88 -3.33 -15.13 -1.71
C THR A 88 -3.99 -14.02 -2.51
N HIS A 89 -5.28 -13.85 -2.28
CA HIS A 89 -6.01 -12.65 -2.64
C HIS A 89 -5.76 -11.62 -1.55
N TRP A 90 -5.00 -10.59 -1.91
CA TRP A 90 -4.62 -9.51 -1.02
C TRP A 90 -5.63 -8.37 -1.16
N PHE A 91 -6.31 -8.00 -0.09
CA PHE A 91 -7.33 -6.95 -0.11
C PHE A 91 -7.36 -6.15 1.19
N GLN A 92 -8.09 -5.03 1.17
CA GLN A 92 -8.18 -4.07 2.26
C GLN A 92 -9.60 -4.05 2.84
N PRO A 93 -9.96 -4.98 3.73
CA PRO A 93 -11.29 -5.00 4.35
C PRO A 93 -11.51 -3.75 5.22
N LEU A 94 -12.76 -3.57 5.68
CA LEU A 94 -13.19 -2.48 6.58
C LEU A 94 -12.63 -2.60 8.02
N THR A 95 -11.35 -2.91 8.16
CA THR A 95 -10.61 -3.09 9.42
C THR A 95 -9.29 -2.32 9.44
N GLU A 96 -9.16 -1.27 8.62
CA GLU A 96 -8.00 -0.35 8.57
C GLU A 96 -6.65 -1.02 8.24
N GLY A 97 -6.67 -2.20 7.61
CA GLY A 97 -5.47 -2.97 7.28
C GLY A 97 -5.68 -3.89 6.09
N THR A 98 -4.71 -4.78 5.85
CA THR A 98 -4.75 -5.75 4.75
C THR A 98 -5.12 -7.14 5.28
N ALA A 99 -5.75 -7.94 4.42
CA ALA A 99 -6.11 -9.32 4.69
C ALA A 99 -5.55 -10.26 3.63
N GLU A 100 -5.18 -11.46 4.07
CA GLU A 100 -4.58 -12.51 3.26
C GLU A 100 -5.06 -13.87 3.75
N LYS A 101 -5.28 -14.78 2.82
CA LYS A 101 -5.48 -16.20 3.06
C LYS A 101 -4.57 -16.96 2.10
N HIS A 102 -3.65 -17.73 2.65
CA HIS A 102 -2.63 -18.42 1.88
C HIS A 102 -3.15 -19.80 1.46
N ASP A 103 -3.41 -19.95 0.16
CA ASP A 103 -3.77 -21.22 -0.47
C ASP A 103 -2.54 -21.73 -1.24
N ALA A 104 -2.21 -23.02 -1.11
CA ALA A 104 -1.10 -23.62 -1.85
C ALA A 104 -1.51 -23.86 -3.32
N PHE A 105 -0.54 -23.88 -4.25
CA PHE A 105 -0.83 -24.25 -5.64
C PHE A 105 -1.22 -25.72 -5.82
N VAL A 106 -1.12 -26.55 -4.78
CA VAL A 106 -1.32 -28.00 -4.90
C VAL A 106 -2.79 -28.35 -5.11
N GLU A 107 -3.02 -29.20 -6.09
CA GLU A 107 -4.30 -29.81 -6.43
C GLU A 107 -4.13 -31.33 -6.56
N HIS A 108 -5.21 -32.06 -6.29
CA HIS A 108 -5.20 -33.53 -6.43
C HIS A 108 -5.32 -33.93 -7.90
N ASP A 109 -4.47 -34.86 -8.33
CA ASP A 109 -4.51 -35.43 -9.70
C ASP A 109 -5.64 -36.47 -9.91
N GLY A 110 -6.42 -36.76 -8.85
CA GLY A 110 -7.48 -37.77 -8.82
C GLY A 110 -6.98 -39.22 -8.85
N LYS A 111 -5.66 -39.46 -8.84
CA LYS A 111 -5.00 -40.77 -8.93
C LYS A 111 -4.05 -41.05 -7.74
N GLY A 112 -4.01 -40.15 -6.76
CA GLY A 112 -3.20 -40.28 -5.56
C GLY A 112 -1.87 -39.51 -5.61
N GLY A 113 -1.63 -38.75 -6.68
CA GLY A 113 -0.56 -37.76 -6.79
C GLY A 113 -1.06 -36.34 -6.53
N MET A 114 -0.11 -35.40 -6.58
CA MET A 114 -0.35 -33.96 -6.48
C MET A 114 0.24 -33.28 -7.71
N ILE A 115 -0.48 -32.30 -8.22
CA ILE A 115 0.00 -31.37 -9.24
C ILE A 115 -0.05 -29.97 -8.65
N GLU A 116 0.73 -29.06 -9.21
CA GLU A 116 0.55 -27.63 -8.93
C GLU A 116 -0.28 -27.02 -10.06
N GLU A 117 -1.34 -26.30 -9.72
CA GLU A 117 -2.23 -25.63 -10.66
C GLU A 117 -2.60 -24.24 -10.12
N PHE A 118 -2.75 -23.28 -11.03
CA PHE A 118 -3.27 -21.96 -10.69
C PHE A 118 -4.30 -21.56 -11.74
N ALA A 119 -5.56 -21.79 -11.42
CA ALA A 119 -6.65 -21.65 -12.39
C ALA A 119 -7.03 -20.18 -12.62
N GLY A 120 -7.26 -19.78 -13.87
CA GLY A 120 -7.68 -18.42 -14.23
C GLY A 120 -8.98 -17.95 -13.60
N LYS A 121 -9.86 -18.88 -13.18
CA LYS A 121 -11.06 -18.55 -12.39
C LYS A 121 -10.72 -17.77 -11.11
N LEU A 122 -9.57 -18.05 -10.50
CA LEU A 122 -9.10 -17.39 -9.28
C LEU A 122 -8.79 -15.92 -9.53
N LEU A 123 -8.40 -15.53 -10.73
CA LEU A 123 -8.16 -14.12 -11.07
C LEU A 123 -9.47 -13.35 -11.29
N VAL A 124 -10.46 -13.98 -11.93
CA VAL A 124 -11.72 -13.32 -12.31
C VAL A 124 -12.67 -13.19 -11.13
N GLN A 125 -12.92 -14.29 -10.41
CA GLN A 125 -13.83 -14.32 -9.29
C GLN A 125 -13.53 -15.52 -8.39
N GLN A 126 -13.15 -15.27 -7.15
CA GLN A 126 -13.00 -16.28 -6.12
C GLN A 126 -13.97 -16.00 -4.97
N GLU A 127 -14.38 -17.06 -4.28
CA GLU A 127 -15.08 -16.95 -3.00
C GLU A 127 -14.08 -17.12 -1.86
N PRO A 128 -13.64 -16.03 -1.20
CA PRO A 128 -12.81 -16.15 -0.01
C PRO A 128 -13.64 -16.65 1.19
N ASP A 129 -12.99 -17.37 2.10
CA ASP A 129 -13.57 -17.72 3.40
C ASP A 129 -13.59 -16.47 4.30
N ALA A 130 -14.60 -15.63 4.06
CA ALA A 130 -14.63 -14.24 4.51
C ALA A 130 -15.83 -13.93 5.43
N SER A 131 -16.45 -14.95 6.03
CA SER A 131 -17.67 -14.79 6.82
C SER A 131 -17.46 -13.95 8.10
N SER A 132 -16.23 -13.91 8.61
CA SER A 132 -15.89 -13.25 9.88
C SER A 132 -15.43 -11.79 9.73
N PHE A 133 -15.28 -11.28 8.50
CA PHE A 133 -14.93 -9.87 8.33
C PHE A 133 -16.07 -8.95 8.80
N PRO A 134 -15.75 -7.83 9.49
CA PRO A 134 -16.75 -6.84 9.85
C PRO A 134 -17.46 -6.32 8.59
N SER A 135 -18.78 -6.22 8.68
CA SER A 135 -19.63 -5.73 7.59
C SER A 135 -20.38 -4.47 7.96
N GLY A 136 -20.20 -3.91 9.16
CA GLY A 136 -20.96 -2.74 9.60
C GLY A 136 -22.48 -2.92 9.60
N GLY A 137 -22.99 -4.17 9.61
CA GLY A 137 -24.42 -4.47 9.51
C GLY A 137 -24.95 -4.61 8.07
N ILE A 138 -24.09 -4.53 7.05
CA ILE A 138 -24.45 -4.61 5.62
C ILE A 138 -24.94 -6.02 5.23
N ARG A 139 -24.55 -7.06 5.96
CA ARG A 139 -24.93 -8.47 5.66
C ARG A 139 -25.42 -9.22 6.90
N ASN A 140 -26.40 -10.09 6.72
CA ASN A 140 -26.79 -11.08 7.72
C ASN A 140 -25.79 -12.25 7.76
N THR A 141 -25.71 -12.97 8.88
CA THR A 141 -24.77 -14.11 9.03
C THR A 141 -25.01 -15.23 8.02
N PHE A 142 -26.25 -15.45 7.58
CA PHE A 142 -26.57 -16.44 6.55
C PHE A 142 -26.23 -15.97 5.12
N GLU A 143 -25.96 -14.68 4.94
CA GLU A 143 -25.54 -14.03 3.68
C GLU A 143 -24.06 -13.64 3.73
N ALA A 144 -23.28 -14.25 4.63
CA ALA A 144 -21.89 -13.90 4.88
C ALA A 144 -20.93 -14.25 3.71
N ARG A 145 -21.46 -14.79 2.62
CA ARG A 145 -20.74 -15.07 1.38
C ARG A 145 -20.23 -13.76 0.77
N GLY A 146 -18.98 -13.77 0.31
CA GLY A 146 -18.36 -12.66 -0.39
C GLY A 146 -17.53 -13.16 -1.57
N TYR A 147 -17.15 -12.24 -2.44
CA TYR A 147 -16.37 -12.54 -3.63
C TYR A 147 -15.19 -11.58 -3.73
N SER A 148 -14.03 -12.13 -4.12
CA SER A 148 -12.85 -11.38 -4.49
C SER A 148 -12.66 -11.39 -6.00
N ALA A 149 -12.21 -10.28 -6.55
CA ALA A 149 -11.84 -10.16 -7.96
C ALA A 149 -10.53 -9.38 -8.07
N TRP A 150 -9.59 -9.85 -8.90
CA TRP A 150 -8.32 -9.16 -9.13
C TRP A 150 -8.57 -7.78 -9.74
N ASP A 151 -7.86 -6.77 -9.24
CA ASP A 151 -7.71 -5.47 -9.88
C ASP A 151 -6.43 -5.46 -10.74
N PRO A 152 -6.54 -5.57 -12.09
CA PRO A 152 -5.37 -5.63 -12.96
C PRO A 152 -4.58 -4.33 -13.01
N THR A 153 -5.15 -3.20 -12.56
CA THR A 153 -4.44 -1.91 -12.52
C THR A 153 -3.38 -1.87 -11.42
N SER A 154 -3.46 -2.80 -10.45
CA SER A 154 -2.44 -3.05 -9.43
C SER A 154 -1.72 -4.37 -9.72
N PRO A 155 -0.39 -4.36 -9.94
CA PRO A 155 0.34 -5.54 -10.37
C PRO A 155 0.40 -6.59 -9.25
N VAL A 156 0.32 -7.87 -9.63
CA VAL A 156 0.58 -8.97 -8.68
C VAL A 156 2.04 -8.93 -8.23
N PHE A 157 2.28 -9.25 -6.96
CA PHE A 157 3.61 -9.20 -6.35
C PHE A 157 3.89 -10.44 -5.53
N ILE A 158 5.15 -10.66 -5.19
CA ILE A 158 5.57 -11.76 -4.31
C ILE A 158 6.04 -11.16 -3.00
N MET A 159 5.49 -11.67 -1.90
CA MET A 159 5.95 -11.37 -0.56
C MET A 159 6.33 -12.67 0.13
N ASP A 160 7.59 -12.79 0.54
CA ASP A 160 8.18 -14.03 1.04
C ASP A 160 8.05 -15.18 0.04
N ASP A 161 7.25 -16.20 0.37
CA ASP A 161 7.00 -17.41 -0.41
C ASP A 161 5.60 -17.45 -1.04
N THR A 162 4.92 -16.30 -1.04
CA THR A 162 3.51 -16.18 -1.40
C THR A 162 3.29 -15.15 -2.53
N LEU A 163 2.53 -15.55 -3.55
CA LEU A 163 2.04 -14.68 -4.63
C LEU A 163 0.80 -13.92 -4.14
N CYS A 164 0.90 -12.60 -4.07
CA CYS A 164 -0.18 -11.71 -3.65
C CYS A 164 -0.89 -11.09 -4.86
N ILE A 165 -2.21 -11.26 -4.91
CA ILE A 165 -3.08 -10.80 -5.99
C ILE A 165 -3.93 -9.64 -5.45
N PRO A 166 -3.69 -8.38 -5.84
CA PRO A 166 -4.46 -7.24 -5.33
C PRO A 166 -5.92 -7.31 -5.76
N THR A 167 -6.84 -7.43 -4.82
CA THR A 167 -8.24 -7.73 -5.13
C THR A 167 -9.20 -6.76 -4.47
N ILE A 168 -10.35 -6.59 -5.11
CA ILE A 168 -11.52 -6.00 -4.47
C ILE A 168 -12.29 -7.08 -3.72
N PHE A 169 -12.99 -6.71 -2.65
CA PHE A 169 -13.85 -7.62 -1.89
C PHE A 169 -15.29 -7.08 -1.78
N VAL A 170 -16.24 -7.87 -2.28
CA VAL A 170 -17.66 -7.52 -2.35
C VAL A 170 -18.53 -8.58 -1.68
N SER A 171 -19.69 -8.17 -1.18
CA SER A 171 -20.71 -9.08 -0.64
C SER A 171 -21.37 -9.89 -1.76
N TYR A 172 -22.13 -10.92 -1.38
CA TYR A 172 -23.02 -11.63 -2.29
C TYR A 172 -24.03 -10.72 -2.99
N THR A 173 -24.47 -9.64 -2.33
CA THR A 173 -25.39 -8.62 -2.86
C THR A 173 -24.71 -7.58 -3.75
N GLY A 174 -23.37 -7.61 -3.87
CA GLY A 174 -22.58 -6.68 -4.68
C GLY A 174 -22.19 -5.38 -3.97
N GLU A 175 -22.40 -5.31 -2.65
CA GLU A 175 -21.96 -4.19 -1.81
C GLU A 175 -20.46 -4.30 -1.54
N ALA A 176 -19.78 -3.15 -1.46
CA ALA A 176 -18.36 -3.12 -1.17
C ALA A 176 -18.12 -3.45 0.31
N LEU A 177 -17.25 -4.44 0.55
CA LEU A 177 -16.80 -4.84 1.90
C LEU A 177 -15.31 -4.50 2.11
N ASP A 178 -14.78 -3.63 1.26
CA ASP A 178 -13.40 -3.16 1.25
C ASP A 178 -13.32 -1.65 1.00
N TYR A 179 -12.10 -1.12 1.09
CA TYR A 179 -11.79 0.26 0.74
C TYR A 179 -11.46 0.45 -0.75
N LYS A 180 -11.03 -0.61 -1.44
CA LYS A 180 -10.56 -0.53 -2.82
C LYS A 180 -11.70 -0.35 -3.83
N ALA A 181 -12.81 -1.08 -3.70
CA ALA A 181 -13.93 -0.89 -4.63
C ALA A 181 -14.55 0.52 -4.57
N PRO A 182 -14.79 1.13 -3.39
CA PRO A 182 -15.23 2.53 -3.30
C PRO A 182 -14.21 3.51 -3.89
N LEU A 183 -12.91 3.30 -3.65
CA LEU A 183 -11.86 4.14 -4.21
C LEU A 183 -11.85 4.10 -5.75
N LEU A 184 -11.88 2.91 -6.36
CA LEU A 184 -11.93 2.74 -7.80
C LEU A 184 -13.17 3.42 -8.42
N ARG A 185 -14.33 3.35 -7.75
CA ARG A 185 -15.55 4.06 -8.17
C ARG A 185 -15.38 5.58 -8.11
N ALA A 186 -14.78 6.09 -7.03
CA ALA A 186 -14.50 7.51 -6.87
C ALA A 186 -13.52 8.03 -7.95
N LEU A 187 -12.42 7.31 -8.18
CA LEU A 187 -11.43 7.64 -9.21
C LEU A 187 -12.05 7.65 -10.61
N ARG A 188 -12.93 6.69 -10.93
CA ARG A 188 -13.66 6.68 -12.20
C ARG A 188 -14.57 7.90 -12.35
N SER A 189 -15.25 8.31 -11.28
CA SER A 189 -16.09 9.52 -11.30
C SER A 189 -15.27 10.79 -11.50
N VAL A 190 -14.13 10.91 -10.81
CA VAL A 190 -13.21 12.04 -10.98
C VAL A 190 -12.66 12.10 -12.39
N ASN A 191 -12.22 10.96 -12.95
CA ASN A 191 -11.74 10.86 -14.32
C ASN A 191 -12.79 11.37 -15.32
N ALA A 192 -14.02 10.86 -15.26
CA ALA A 192 -15.07 11.24 -16.20
C ALA A 192 -15.36 12.76 -16.16
N VAL A 193 -15.62 13.30 -14.97
CA VAL A 193 -15.98 14.72 -14.81
C VAL A 193 -14.81 15.64 -15.14
N ALA A 194 -13.59 15.31 -14.69
CA ALA A 194 -12.41 16.14 -14.98
C ALA A 194 -12.05 16.10 -16.47
N THR A 195 -12.29 15.00 -17.17
CA THR A 195 -12.10 14.89 -18.63
C THR A 195 -13.09 15.80 -19.37
N ASP A 196 -14.37 15.79 -18.99
CA ASP A 196 -15.38 16.67 -19.57
C ASP A 196 -15.00 18.15 -19.38
N VAL A 197 -14.49 18.52 -18.19
CA VAL A 197 -13.98 19.88 -17.93
C VAL A 197 -12.75 20.19 -18.78
N CYS A 198 -11.84 19.23 -18.97
CA CYS A 198 -10.66 19.41 -19.82
C CYS A 198 -11.03 19.70 -21.28
N HIS A 199 -12.13 19.16 -21.80
CA HIS A 199 -12.56 19.38 -23.19
C HIS A 199 -12.95 20.82 -23.52
N TYR A 200 -13.24 21.67 -22.52
CA TYR A 200 -13.39 23.11 -22.75
C TYR A 200 -12.08 23.80 -23.17
N PHE A 201 -10.93 23.18 -22.87
CA PHE A 201 -9.60 23.73 -23.16
C PHE A 201 -8.85 22.93 -24.22
N ASN A 202 -8.98 21.60 -24.22
CA ASN A 202 -8.31 20.69 -25.13
C ASN A 202 -9.18 19.45 -25.40
N PRO A 203 -9.85 19.37 -26.56
CA PRO A 203 -10.68 18.22 -26.94
C PRO A 203 -9.92 16.90 -27.13
N GLU A 204 -8.59 16.93 -27.28
CA GLU A 204 -7.77 15.74 -27.51
C GLU A 204 -7.50 14.93 -26.21
N VAL A 205 -7.83 15.48 -25.04
CA VAL A 205 -7.69 14.77 -23.76
C VAL A 205 -8.64 13.59 -23.72
N LYS A 206 -8.13 12.38 -23.46
CA LYS A 206 -8.93 11.15 -23.41
C LYS A 206 -9.34 10.76 -22.00
N SER A 207 -8.46 11.02 -21.03
CA SER A 207 -8.70 10.71 -19.63
C SER A 207 -7.90 11.60 -18.70
N VAL A 208 -8.36 11.68 -17.46
CA VAL A 208 -7.68 12.34 -16.34
C VAL A 208 -7.49 11.31 -15.23
N HIS A 209 -6.27 11.21 -14.74
CA HIS A 209 -5.88 10.32 -13.65
C HIS A 209 -5.54 11.13 -12.41
N ALA A 210 -5.88 10.59 -11.24
CA ALA A 210 -5.46 11.16 -9.97
C ALA A 210 -4.09 10.59 -9.57
N ASN A 211 -3.21 11.47 -9.10
CA ASN A 211 -1.94 11.08 -8.52
C ASN A 211 -1.97 11.33 -7.01
N LEU A 212 -1.28 10.47 -6.28
CA LEU A 212 -1.14 10.56 -4.84
C LEU A 212 0.31 10.35 -4.42
N GLY A 213 0.87 11.32 -3.70
CA GLY A 213 2.11 11.18 -2.94
C GLY A 213 1.82 11.21 -1.46
N TRP A 214 1.98 10.08 -0.77
CA TRP A 214 1.75 9.98 0.67
C TRP A 214 3.05 10.20 1.45
N GLU A 215 2.96 10.81 2.62
CA GLU A 215 4.08 10.94 3.58
C GLU A 215 3.72 10.12 4.81
N GLN A 216 4.48 9.07 5.11
CA GLN A 216 4.17 8.13 6.19
C GLN A 216 5.01 8.43 7.42
N GLU A 217 4.42 9.09 8.42
CA GLU A 217 5.04 9.24 9.72
C GLU A 217 4.78 8.02 10.62
N TYR A 218 5.70 7.76 11.55
CA TYR A 218 5.62 6.66 12.51
C TYR A 218 6.57 6.86 13.68
N PHE A 219 6.33 6.13 14.78
CA PHE A 219 7.30 5.99 15.87
C PHE A 219 7.96 4.62 15.88
N LEU A 220 9.21 4.55 16.35
CA LEU A 220 9.87 3.28 16.69
C LEU A 220 10.13 3.20 18.18
N VAL A 221 9.74 2.08 18.79
CA VAL A 221 10.01 1.77 20.19
C VAL A 221 10.77 0.46 20.26
N ASP A 222 11.76 0.36 21.15
CA ASP A 222 12.42 -0.92 21.40
C ASP A 222 11.42 -1.99 21.87
N SER A 223 11.53 -3.20 21.33
CA SER A 223 10.55 -4.26 21.60
C SER A 223 10.43 -4.62 23.09
N GLU A 224 11.51 -4.53 23.87
CA GLU A 224 11.44 -4.82 25.32
C GLU A 224 10.72 -3.71 26.07
N LEU A 225 11.01 -2.45 25.72
CA LEU A 225 10.34 -1.28 26.31
C LEU A 225 8.85 -1.25 25.96
N TYR A 226 8.51 -1.62 24.73
CA TYR A 226 7.14 -1.80 24.28
C TYR A 226 6.42 -2.90 25.09
N SER A 227 7.04 -4.06 25.24
CA SER A 227 6.45 -5.20 25.96
C SER A 227 6.28 -4.93 27.46
N ALA A 228 7.12 -4.06 28.03
CA ALA A 228 6.98 -3.58 29.41
C ALA A 228 5.81 -2.58 29.60
N ARG A 229 5.10 -2.20 28.54
CA ARG A 229 3.98 -1.25 28.53
C ARG A 229 2.68 -1.88 28.00
N PRO A 230 1.90 -2.57 28.86
CA PRO A 230 0.66 -3.25 28.44
C PRO A 230 -0.35 -2.34 27.74
N ASP A 231 -0.43 -1.07 28.15
CA ASP A 231 -1.29 -0.08 27.51
C ASP A 231 -0.88 0.20 26.06
N LEU A 232 0.43 0.35 25.81
CA LEU A 232 0.97 0.51 24.46
C LEU A 232 0.80 -0.76 23.60
N VAL A 233 0.92 -1.94 24.21
CA VAL A 233 0.71 -3.23 23.54
C VAL A 233 -0.72 -3.38 23.05
N LEU A 234 -1.69 -3.07 23.91
CA LEU A 234 -3.11 -3.32 23.65
C LEU A 234 -3.78 -2.22 22.85
N THR A 235 -3.36 -0.96 23.04
CA THR A 235 -4.05 0.21 22.47
C THR A 235 -3.26 0.93 21.40
N GLY A 236 -1.98 0.59 21.18
CA GLY A 236 -1.12 1.30 20.23
C GLY A 236 -0.70 2.71 20.68
N ARG A 237 -1.18 3.17 21.84
CA ARG A 237 -0.81 4.43 22.50
C ARG A 237 -0.62 4.25 24.00
N THR A 238 0.02 5.21 24.64
CA THR A 238 0.08 5.25 26.10
C THR A 238 -1.24 5.76 26.67
N LEU A 239 -1.78 5.06 27.67
CA LEU A 239 -2.98 5.50 28.42
C LEU A 239 -2.60 6.29 29.69
N MET A 240 -1.33 6.22 30.08
CA MET A 240 -0.78 6.89 31.24
C MET A 240 0.69 7.21 31.02
N GLY A 241 1.18 8.24 31.70
CA GLY A 241 2.57 8.68 31.63
C GLY A 241 2.68 10.10 32.14
N HIS A 242 3.77 10.40 32.85
CA HIS A 242 4.14 11.77 33.14
C HIS A 242 5.10 12.24 32.05
N ASP A 243 5.03 13.52 31.70
CA ASP A 243 5.92 14.14 30.72
C ASP A 243 7.40 13.96 31.11
N SER A 244 8.25 13.80 30.09
CA SER A 244 9.69 13.79 30.28
C SER A 244 10.17 15.15 30.77
N ALA A 245 11.12 15.17 31.71
CA ALA A 245 11.71 16.41 32.21
C ALA A 245 12.35 17.27 31.11
N LYS A 246 12.85 16.64 30.04
CA LYS A 246 13.39 17.34 28.85
C LYS A 246 12.29 17.77 27.88
N ASN A 247 11.21 17.00 27.82
CA ASN A 247 10.16 17.04 26.81
C ASN A 247 10.71 17.11 25.36
N GLN A 248 9.84 17.32 24.37
CA GLN A 248 10.25 17.55 22.99
C GLN A 248 10.93 18.92 22.84
N GLN A 249 12.02 18.97 22.08
CA GLN A 249 12.71 20.21 21.68
C GLN A 249 12.86 20.21 20.16
N MET A 250 12.54 21.32 19.49
CA MET A 250 12.50 21.38 18.02
C MET A 250 13.87 21.06 17.37
N ASP A 251 14.96 21.54 17.97
CA ASP A 251 16.30 21.45 17.39
C ASP A 251 17.01 20.10 17.63
N ASP A 252 16.45 19.24 18.48
CA ASP A 252 17.13 18.02 18.94
C ASP A 252 16.98 16.82 18.00
N HIS A 253 15.85 16.75 17.29
CA HIS A 253 15.45 15.54 16.57
C HIS A 253 15.19 15.81 15.08
N TYR A 254 14.55 16.94 14.75
CA TYR A 254 14.17 17.28 13.38
C TYR A 254 15.41 17.44 12.48
N PHE A 255 15.49 16.61 11.44
CA PHE A 255 16.69 16.46 10.60
C PHE A 255 18.01 16.21 11.35
N GLY A 256 17.94 15.73 12.60
CA GLY A 256 19.09 15.37 13.41
C GLY A 256 19.77 14.07 12.96
N THR A 257 20.78 13.63 13.71
CA THR A 257 21.46 12.35 13.44
C THR A 257 20.54 11.18 13.75
N ILE A 258 20.36 10.28 12.77
CA ILE A 258 19.55 9.06 12.94
C ILE A 258 20.36 8.01 13.73
N PRO A 259 19.85 7.45 14.83
CA PRO A 259 20.54 6.40 15.58
C PRO A 259 20.86 5.18 14.70
N GLU A 260 22.05 4.57 14.87
CA GLU A 260 22.54 3.49 13.99
C GLU A 260 21.56 2.31 13.87
N ARG A 261 20.90 1.91 14.97
CA ARG A 261 19.89 0.84 14.95
C ARG A 261 18.69 1.19 14.06
N VAL A 262 18.24 2.44 14.13
CA VAL A 262 17.13 2.94 13.31
C VAL A 262 17.57 3.03 11.85
N GLN A 263 18.80 3.49 11.60
CA GLN A 263 19.34 3.56 10.25
C GLN A 263 19.42 2.17 9.59
N ALA A 264 19.80 1.13 10.34
CA ALA A 264 19.78 -0.25 9.85
C ALA A 264 18.35 -0.71 9.51
N PHE A 265 17.38 -0.43 10.37
CA PHE A 265 15.96 -0.69 10.08
C PHE A 265 15.50 0.01 8.79
N MET A 266 15.78 1.31 8.67
CA MET A 266 15.39 2.11 7.51
C MET A 266 16.03 1.62 6.22
N LYS A 267 17.30 1.16 6.27
CA LYS A 267 18.00 0.58 5.12
C LYS A 267 17.34 -0.71 4.64
N ASP A 268 17.03 -1.61 5.57
CA ASP A 268 16.35 -2.88 5.25
C ASP A 268 14.95 -2.64 4.68
N LEU A 269 14.21 -1.68 5.26
CA LEU A 269 12.89 -1.26 4.78
C LEU A 269 12.94 -0.72 3.35
N GLU A 270 13.86 0.20 3.07
CA GLU A 270 14.02 0.80 1.74
C GLU A 270 14.37 -0.24 0.67
N ILE A 271 15.30 -1.16 0.97
CA ILE A 271 15.68 -2.22 0.03
C ILE A 271 14.47 -3.09 -0.33
N GLN A 272 13.75 -3.60 0.68
CA GLN A 272 12.59 -4.48 0.45
C GLN A 272 11.43 -3.73 -0.20
N ALA A 273 11.20 -2.46 0.14
CA ALA A 273 10.18 -1.63 -0.49
C ALA A 273 10.47 -1.43 -1.99
N LEU A 274 11.73 -1.14 -2.34
CA LEU A 274 12.16 -1.01 -3.74
C LEU A 274 12.04 -2.35 -4.49
N GLU A 275 12.38 -3.50 -3.89
CA GLU A 275 12.18 -4.81 -4.50
C GLU A 275 10.70 -5.11 -4.80
N LEU A 276 9.79 -4.56 -3.98
CA LEU A 276 8.33 -4.58 -4.16
C LEU A 276 7.79 -3.47 -5.07
N GLY A 277 8.66 -2.66 -5.69
CA GLY A 277 8.26 -1.62 -6.63
C GLY A 277 7.77 -0.32 -5.99
N ILE A 278 7.85 -0.18 -4.67
CA ILE A 278 7.49 1.06 -3.96
C ILE A 278 8.63 2.08 -4.14
N PRO A 279 8.41 3.23 -4.79
CA PRO A 279 9.48 4.14 -5.17
C PRO A 279 9.87 5.08 -4.02
N CYS A 280 10.34 4.53 -2.90
CA CYS A 280 10.81 5.28 -1.74
C CYS A 280 11.85 6.33 -2.13
N LYS A 281 11.65 7.58 -1.68
CA LYS A 281 12.47 8.73 -2.09
C LYS A 281 13.16 9.42 -0.91
N THR A 282 12.40 9.64 0.16
CA THR A 282 12.84 10.44 1.31
C THR A 282 12.60 9.67 2.59
N ARG A 283 13.54 9.82 3.53
CA ARG A 283 13.40 9.39 4.93
C ARG A 283 14.13 10.36 5.85
N HIS A 284 13.57 10.68 7.00
CA HIS A 284 14.22 11.51 8.01
C HIS A 284 13.62 11.31 9.40
N ASN A 285 14.26 11.94 10.38
CA ASN A 285 13.70 12.16 11.69
C ASN A 285 12.63 13.26 11.63
N GLU A 286 11.55 13.05 12.38
CA GLU A 286 10.51 14.04 12.60
C GLU A 286 10.76 14.85 13.88
N VAL A 287 9.82 15.75 14.25
CA VAL A 287 10.00 16.65 15.40
C VAL A 287 9.98 15.91 16.75
N ALA A 288 9.14 14.89 16.94
CA ALA A 288 9.10 14.18 18.22
C ALA A 288 10.23 13.13 18.37
N PRO A 289 10.69 12.87 19.61
CA PRO A 289 11.70 11.84 19.87
C PRO A 289 11.24 10.45 19.40
N GLY A 290 12.05 9.82 18.54
CA GLY A 290 11.74 8.50 18.01
C GLY A 290 10.63 8.49 16.95
N GLN A 291 10.26 9.67 16.43
CA GLN A 291 9.37 9.84 15.28
C GLN A 291 10.18 9.96 13.99
N PHE A 292 9.71 9.34 12.92
CA PHE A 292 10.36 9.33 11.62
C PHE A 292 9.33 9.42 10.50
N GLU A 293 9.79 9.80 9.32
CA GLU A 293 8.98 9.84 8.10
C GLU A 293 9.62 9.01 6.99
N LEU A 294 8.79 8.41 6.14
CA LEU A 294 9.16 7.89 4.82
C LEU A 294 8.15 8.37 3.77
N ALA A 295 8.65 8.89 2.65
CA ALA A 295 7.83 9.32 1.51
C ALA A 295 8.37 8.77 0.18
N PRO A 296 7.52 8.25 -0.72
CA PRO A 296 7.90 7.82 -2.06
C PRO A 296 7.75 8.96 -3.07
N ILE A 297 8.10 8.68 -4.33
CA ILE A 297 7.62 9.46 -5.46
C ILE A 297 6.10 9.20 -5.59
N PHE A 298 5.32 10.22 -5.96
CA PHE A 298 3.89 10.04 -6.22
C PHE A 298 3.63 9.02 -7.32
N GLU A 299 2.48 8.36 -7.26
CA GLU A 299 2.02 7.37 -8.24
C GLU A 299 0.54 7.62 -8.58
N GLU A 300 -0.01 6.87 -9.52
CA GLU A 300 -1.46 6.85 -9.73
C GLU A 300 -2.14 6.44 -8.40
N CYS A 301 -3.25 7.11 -8.06
CA CYS A 301 -3.83 7.09 -6.73
C CYS A 301 -4.14 5.68 -6.20
N ASN A 302 -4.69 4.79 -7.04
CA ASN A 302 -5.00 3.42 -6.64
C ASN A 302 -3.72 2.64 -6.28
N LEU A 303 -2.69 2.73 -7.13
CA LEU A 303 -1.40 2.08 -6.89
C LEU A 303 -0.70 2.66 -5.67
N ALA A 304 -0.73 3.99 -5.49
CA ALA A 304 -0.14 4.67 -4.35
C ALA A 304 -0.75 4.20 -3.03
N VAL A 305 -2.08 4.00 -2.97
CA VAL A 305 -2.77 3.46 -1.80
C VAL A 305 -2.33 2.02 -1.52
N ASP A 306 -2.29 1.16 -2.54
CA ASP A 306 -1.82 -0.23 -2.39
C ASP A 306 -0.38 -0.29 -1.88
N HIS A 307 0.51 0.54 -2.44
CA HIS A 307 1.90 0.66 -2.00
C HIS A 307 2.03 1.18 -0.57
N ASN A 308 1.22 2.14 -0.12
CA ASN A 308 1.23 2.59 1.29
C ASN A 308 0.80 1.46 2.24
N MET A 309 -0.27 0.73 1.90
CA MET A 309 -0.74 -0.40 2.71
C MET A 309 0.31 -1.51 2.80
N LEU A 310 0.94 -1.84 1.67
CA LEU A 310 2.05 -2.80 1.62
C LEU A 310 3.26 -2.32 2.44
N LEU A 311 3.61 -1.03 2.34
CA LEU A 311 4.69 -0.43 3.14
C LEU A 311 4.39 -0.59 4.64
N MET A 312 3.19 -0.27 5.10
CA MET A 312 2.86 -0.38 6.53
C MET A 312 2.97 -1.83 7.04
N SER A 313 2.58 -2.82 6.23
CA SER A 313 2.80 -4.24 6.55
C SER A 313 4.29 -4.57 6.64
N LEU A 314 5.07 -4.12 5.65
CA LEU A 314 6.51 -4.29 5.59
C LEU A 314 7.23 -3.65 6.79
N MET A 315 6.85 -2.43 7.17
CA MET A 315 7.36 -1.73 8.36
C MET A 315 7.15 -2.54 9.62
N LYS A 316 5.95 -3.11 9.83
CA LYS A 316 5.65 -3.95 11.01
C LYS A 316 6.54 -5.18 11.04
N LYS A 317 6.72 -5.86 9.91
CA LYS A 317 7.55 -7.06 9.80
C LYS A 317 9.03 -6.76 10.03
N ILE A 318 9.58 -5.75 9.35
CA ILE A 318 10.99 -5.38 9.44
C ILE A 318 11.31 -4.79 10.81
N ALA A 319 10.41 -3.99 11.41
CA ALA A 319 10.62 -3.46 12.75
C ALA A 319 10.85 -4.60 13.75
N ARG A 320 10.03 -5.67 13.70
CA ARG A 320 10.20 -6.86 14.55
C ARG A 320 11.56 -7.53 14.36
N LYS A 321 12.00 -7.71 13.12
CA LYS A 321 13.33 -8.27 12.77
C LYS A 321 14.48 -7.43 13.38
N HIS A 322 14.32 -6.12 13.44
CA HIS A 322 15.30 -5.18 14.00
C HIS A 322 15.16 -4.94 15.52
N GLY A 323 14.33 -5.73 16.19
CA GLY A 323 14.10 -5.61 17.64
C GLY A 323 13.31 -4.36 18.02
N PHE A 324 12.56 -3.78 17.08
CA PHE A 324 11.65 -2.65 17.27
C PHE A 324 10.17 -3.05 17.16
N ARG A 325 9.32 -2.14 17.60
CA ARG A 325 7.90 -2.08 17.31
C ARG A 325 7.63 -0.73 16.65
N VAL A 326 7.05 -0.77 15.46
CA VAL A 326 6.53 0.42 14.78
C VAL A 326 5.16 0.76 15.35
N LEU A 327 4.95 2.04 15.67
CA LEU A 327 3.66 2.56 16.09
C LEU A 327 3.15 3.47 14.97
N LEU A 328 1.95 3.16 14.49
CA LEU A 328 1.27 3.89 13.40
C LEU A 328 0.03 4.65 13.89
N HIS A 329 -0.22 4.63 15.20
CA HIS A 329 -1.29 5.41 15.82
C HIS A 329 -0.97 6.90 15.64
N GLU A 330 -1.97 7.72 15.33
CA GLU A 330 -1.84 9.17 15.14
C GLU A 330 -1.35 9.92 16.39
N LYS A 331 -1.56 9.34 17.58
CA LYS A 331 -1.09 9.93 18.84
C LYS A 331 -0.60 8.85 19.82
N PRO A 332 0.60 8.28 19.60
CA PRO A 332 1.10 7.20 20.45
C PRO A 332 1.48 7.67 21.86
N PHE A 333 1.94 8.92 22.00
CA PHE A 333 2.37 9.53 23.24
C PHE A 333 1.68 10.88 23.44
N ASP A 334 1.18 11.13 24.65
CA ASP A 334 0.58 12.42 25.00
C ASP A 334 1.66 13.51 25.16
N GLY A 335 1.29 14.78 24.96
CA GLY A 335 2.18 15.92 25.18
C GLY A 335 3.28 16.19 24.13
N ILE A 336 3.45 15.34 23.11
CA ILE A 336 4.43 15.52 22.00
C ILE A 336 3.76 15.45 20.62
N ASN A 337 4.46 15.72 19.52
CA ASN A 337 3.86 15.64 18.17
C ASN A 337 3.21 14.27 17.89
N GLY A 338 2.08 14.29 17.20
CA GLY A 338 1.42 13.09 16.68
C GLY A 338 2.02 12.66 15.34
N SER A 339 1.61 11.49 14.84
CA SER A 339 2.00 10.98 13.53
C SER A 339 0.96 11.30 12.47
N GLY A 340 1.36 12.06 11.46
CA GLY A 340 0.57 12.40 10.28
C GLY A 340 0.66 11.35 9.17
N LYS A 341 -0.30 11.46 8.23
CA LYS A 341 -0.18 10.89 6.90
C LYS A 341 -0.64 11.91 5.87
N HIS A 342 0.30 12.71 5.36
CA HIS A 342 -0.05 13.74 4.39
C HIS A 342 -0.35 13.11 3.03
N ASN A 343 -1.33 13.66 2.31
CA ASN A 343 -1.75 13.20 0.99
C ASN A 343 -1.56 14.34 0.00
N ASN A 344 -0.46 14.32 -0.74
CA ASN A 344 -0.20 15.23 -1.85
C ASN A 344 -1.00 14.76 -3.06
N TRP A 345 -2.15 15.36 -3.29
CA TRP A 345 -3.08 15.00 -4.36
C TRP A 345 -2.94 15.90 -5.58
N SER A 346 -3.01 15.33 -6.78
CA SER A 346 -3.05 16.09 -8.03
C SER A 346 -3.79 15.34 -9.14
N LEU A 347 -4.15 16.05 -10.21
CA LEU A 347 -4.78 15.48 -11.40
C LEU A 347 -3.90 15.72 -12.64
N SER A 348 -3.71 14.69 -13.44
CA SER A 348 -2.96 14.74 -14.70
C SER A 348 -3.77 14.15 -15.84
N THR A 349 -3.69 14.75 -17.02
CA THR A 349 -4.28 14.20 -18.25
C THR A 349 -3.45 13.02 -18.79
N ASP A 350 -4.04 12.21 -19.67
CA ASP A 350 -3.37 11.13 -20.40
C ASP A 350 -2.17 11.61 -21.23
N ASN A 351 -2.21 12.86 -21.71
CA ASN A 351 -1.10 13.48 -22.44
C ASN A 351 -0.07 14.19 -21.53
N GLY A 352 -0.13 14.01 -20.21
CA GLY A 352 0.90 14.43 -19.26
C GLY A 352 0.81 15.87 -18.75
N ILE A 353 -0.33 16.54 -18.94
CA ILE A 353 -0.56 17.90 -18.44
C ILE A 353 -1.03 17.83 -16.99
N LEU A 354 -0.30 18.48 -16.09
CA LEU A 354 -0.69 18.63 -14.68
C LEU A 354 -1.73 19.76 -14.55
N LEU A 355 -2.92 19.43 -14.05
CA LEU A 355 -4.05 20.37 -14.01
C LEU A 355 -3.92 21.45 -12.94
N TYR A 356 -3.15 21.17 -11.88
CA TYR A 356 -2.83 22.11 -10.81
C TYR A 356 -1.52 22.88 -11.02
N LYS A 357 -1.04 22.95 -12.27
CA LYS A 357 0.15 23.72 -12.62
C LYS A 357 -0.20 24.88 -13.53
N SER A 358 0.23 26.08 -13.14
CA SER A 358 0.15 27.25 -14.02
C SER A 358 0.98 27.04 -15.29
N GLY A 359 0.49 27.59 -16.40
CA GLY A 359 1.11 27.45 -17.71
C GLY A 359 1.71 28.75 -18.23
N LYS A 360 2.19 28.69 -19.48
CA LYS A 360 2.81 29.83 -20.16
C LYS A 360 1.80 30.66 -20.94
N THR A 361 0.71 30.04 -21.38
CA THR A 361 -0.35 30.70 -22.17
C THR A 361 -1.50 31.16 -21.27
N PRO A 362 -2.28 32.18 -21.67
CA PRO A 362 -3.52 32.55 -20.99
C PRO A 362 -4.49 31.37 -20.85
N GLU A 363 -4.60 30.52 -21.87
CA GLU A 363 -5.48 29.36 -21.91
C GLU A 363 -5.07 28.29 -20.88
N ASP A 364 -3.77 27.99 -20.78
CA ASP A 364 -3.26 27.07 -19.75
C ASP A 364 -3.51 27.59 -18.34
N ASN A 365 -3.37 28.91 -18.15
CA ASN A 365 -3.62 29.54 -16.87
C ASN A 365 -5.11 29.56 -16.53
N LEU A 366 -5.99 29.72 -17.52
CA LEU A 366 -7.43 29.63 -17.31
C LEU A 366 -7.84 28.23 -16.88
N ARG A 367 -7.31 27.17 -17.54
CA ARG A 367 -7.48 25.78 -17.11
C ARG A 367 -7.06 25.59 -15.65
N PHE A 368 -5.84 26.03 -15.31
CA PHE A 368 -5.31 25.95 -13.95
C PHE A 368 -6.24 26.63 -12.92
N VAL A 369 -6.70 27.86 -13.22
CA VAL A 369 -7.61 28.61 -12.34
C VAL A 369 -8.93 27.86 -12.16
N VAL A 370 -9.50 27.29 -13.22
CA VAL A 370 -10.74 26.51 -13.13
C VAL A 370 -10.58 25.34 -12.16
N PHE A 371 -9.56 24.49 -12.34
CA PHE A 371 -9.35 23.34 -11.45
C PHE A 371 -9.07 23.74 -9.99
N ILE A 372 -8.34 24.84 -9.76
CA ILE A 372 -8.13 25.37 -8.40
C ILE A 372 -9.45 25.83 -7.77
N VAL A 373 -10.25 26.63 -8.49
CA VAL A 373 -11.53 27.13 -7.99
C VAL A 373 -12.49 25.97 -7.72
N GLU A 374 -12.57 24.98 -8.61
CA GLU A 374 -13.38 23.78 -8.41
C GLU A 374 -12.97 23.01 -7.15
N THR A 375 -11.66 22.84 -6.93
CA THR A 375 -11.14 22.17 -5.74
C THR A 375 -11.48 22.94 -4.47
N LEU A 376 -11.30 24.27 -4.47
CA LEU A 376 -11.68 25.13 -3.35
C LEU A 376 -13.18 25.05 -3.06
N MET A 377 -14.02 25.05 -4.11
CA MET A 377 -15.46 24.92 -3.97
C MET A 377 -15.86 23.52 -3.46
N GLY A 378 -15.15 22.47 -3.87
CA GLY A 378 -15.33 21.11 -3.37
C GLY A 378 -15.05 21.03 -1.87
N VAL A 379 -13.88 21.53 -1.44
CA VAL A 379 -13.51 21.58 -0.01
C VAL A 379 -14.51 22.44 0.77
N TYR A 380 -14.88 23.62 0.26
CA TYR A 380 -15.84 24.50 0.94
C TYR A 380 -17.21 23.83 1.12
N LYS A 381 -17.77 23.23 0.07
CA LYS A 381 -19.11 22.63 0.10
C LYS A 381 -19.16 21.31 0.86
N HIS A 382 -18.06 20.54 0.85
CA HIS A 382 -18.02 19.18 1.38
C HIS A 382 -17.09 19.02 2.58
N ASN A 383 -16.73 20.11 3.28
CA ASN A 383 -15.83 20.06 4.44
C ASN A 383 -16.28 19.08 5.54
N GLY A 384 -17.60 18.87 5.72
CA GLY A 384 -18.11 17.93 6.72
C GLY A 384 -18.00 16.45 6.31
N LEU A 385 -17.65 16.16 5.05
CA LEU A 385 -17.38 14.82 4.54
C LEU A 385 -15.88 14.45 4.64
N LEU A 386 -15.00 15.45 4.67
CA LEU A 386 -13.54 15.32 4.61
C LEU A 386 -12.89 15.12 5.97
#